data_AF-A0A944E1L2-F1
#
_entry.id   AF-A0A944E1L2-F1
#
_cell.length_a   1.000
_cell.length_b   1.000
_cell.length_c   1.000
_cell.angle_alpha   90.00
_cell.angle_beta   90.00
_cell.angle_gamma   90.00
#
_symmetry.space_group_name_H-M   'P 1'
#
loop_
_entity.id
_entity.type
_entity.pdbx_description
1 polymer ?
#
loop_
_entity_poly.entity_id
_entity_poly.type
_entity_poly.pdbx_seq_one_letter_code
_entity_poly.pdbx_strand_id
1 'polypeptide(L)'
;MAEAAASEAEEEIGVRVRGLNATYVLNKVYDDGPPVIGWYFHTKEWDGTPSNREPDRCSALTWAAPPTVDLQAEWTDRLAVQEWMKGAVAGRMWPGGAGNGPAPAPTR
;
A
#
# COMPACT_ATOMS: atom_id res chain seq x y z
N MET A 1 -0.11 14.03 -5.56
CA MET A 1 0.43 12.87 -4.81
C MET A 1 -0.13 11.55 -5.33
N ALA A 2 -1.45 11.31 -5.28
CA ALA A 2 -2.01 10.03 -5.78
C ALA A 2 -1.73 9.79 -7.28
N GLU A 3 -1.81 10.83 -8.12
CA GLU A 3 -1.44 10.74 -9.54
C GLU A 3 0.04 10.42 -9.74
N ALA A 4 0.92 11.02 -8.93
CA ALA A 4 2.36 10.73 -8.99
C ALA A 4 2.65 9.27 -8.60
N ALA A 5 2.03 8.78 -7.52
CA ALA A 5 2.13 7.37 -7.12
C ALA A 5 1.60 6.41 -8.20
N ALA A 6 0.56 6.81 -8.93
CA ALA A 6 0.06 6.03 -10.07
C ALA A 6 1.05 6.01 -11.25
N SER A 7 1.69 7.15 -11.54
CA SER A 7 2.73 7.25 -12.58
C SER A 7 3.95 6.40 -12.22
N GLU A 8 4.45 6.50 -10.99
CA GLU A 8 5.60 5.71 -10.52
C GLU A 8 5.33 4.20 -10.61
N ALA A 9 4.13 3.74 -10.24
CA ALA A 9 3.77 2.32 -10.39
C ALA A 9 3.79 1.84 -11.86
N GLU A 10 3.41 2.70 -12.81
CA GLU A 10 3.48 2.36 -14.24
C GLU A 10 4.93 2.41 -14.76
N GLU A 11 5.71 3.40 -14.32
CA GLU A 11 7.10 3.62 -14.72
C GLU A 11 8.03 2.52 -14.18
N GLU A 12 7.99 2.23 -12.88
CA GLU A 12 8.95 1.34 -12.23
C GLU A 12 8.60 -0.14 -12.36
N ILE A 13 7.30 -0.48 -12.28
CA ILE A 13 6.85 -1.88 -12.26
C ILE A 13 5.82 -2.26 -13.33
N GLY A 14 5.35 -1.31 -14.14
CA GLY A 14 4.50 -1.59 -15.30
C GLY A 14 3.03 -1.88 -14.99
N VAL A 15 2.53 -1.45 -13.83
CA VAL A 15 1.12 -1.65 -13.47
C VAL A 15 0.35 -0.34 -13.44
N ARG A 16 -0.89 -0.37 -13.90
CA ARG A 16 -1.81 0.76 -13.81
C ARG A 16 -2.71 0.59 -12.61
N VAL A 17 -2.43 1.34 -11.55
CA VAL A 17 -3.20 1.32 -10.30
C VAL A 17 -4.40 2.27 -10.38
N ARG A 18 -5.50 1.90 -9.74
CA ARG A 18 -6.71 2.73 -9.56
C ARG A 18 -7.14 2.73 -8.10
N GLY A 19 -8.01 3.65 -7.71
CA GLY A 19 -8.58 3.64 -6.35
C GLY A 19 -7.55 3.78 -5.23
N LEU A 20 -6.48 4.56 -5.46
CA LEU A 20 -5.43 4.80 -4.46
C LEU A 20 -5.99 5.56 -3.25
N ASN A 21 -5.85 4.98 -2.07
CA ASN A 21 -6.20 5.61 -0.80
C ASN A 21 -4.93 5.90 -0.02
N ALA A 22 -4.73 7.14 0.43
CA ALA A 22 -3.62 7.47 1.32
C ALA A 22 -3.84 6.80 2.68
N THR A 23 -2.92 5.92 3.09
CA THR A 23 -3.04 5.14 4.32
C THR A 23 -2.05 5.56 5.39
N TYR A 24 -0.92 6.15 4.97
CA TYR A 24 0.11 6.58 5.89
C TYR A 24 0.90 7.75 5.30
N VAL A 25 1.23 8.72 6.14
CA VAL A 25 2.10 9.84 5.79
C VAL A 25 3.13 9.97 6.89
N LEU A 26 4.39 10.12 6.52
CA LEU A 26 5.44 10.40 7.48
C LEU A 26 6.33 11.53 7.01
N ASN A 27 6.94 12.18 7.98
CA ASN A 27 7.99 13.14 7.77
C ASN A 27 9.32 12.49 8.17
N LYS A 28 10.17 12.20 7.19
CA LYS A 28 11.50 11.66 7.39
C LYS A 28 12.49 12.82 7.49
N VAL A 29 13.03 13.00 8.70
CA VAL A 29 14.04 14.00 9.00
C VAL A 29 15.38 13.27 9.11
N TYR A 30 16.38 13.77 8.39
CA TYR A 30 17.75 13.27 8.42
C TYR A 30 18.62 14.22 9.26
N ASP A 31 19.70 13.70 9.85
CA ASP A 31 20.72 14.53 10.48
C ASP A 31 21.45 15.37 9.42
N ASP A 32 21.59 14.81 8.21
CA ASP A 32 22.15 15.44 7.02
C ASP A 32 21.20 15.33 5.80
N GLY A 33 20.89 16.47 5.18
CA GLY A 33 20.05 16.54 3.99
C GLY A 33 18.64 17.09 4.23
N PRO A 34 17.87 17.33 3.16
CA PRO A 34 16.54 17.91 3.26
C PRO A 34 15.54 16.89 3.84
N PRO A 35 14.57 17.33 4.65
CA PRO A 35 13.48 16.46 5.10
C PRO A 35 12.64 16.00 3.91
N VAL A 36 12.13 14.77 3.99
CA VAL A 36 11.31 14.15 2.96
C VAL A 36 9.95 13.77 3.55
N ILE A 37 8.87 14.14 2.87
CA ILE A 37 7.53 13.69 3.23
C ILE A 37 7.19 12.45 2.39
N GLY A 38 7.10 11.29 3.04
CA GLY A 38 6.69 10.03 2.41
C GLY A 38 5.17 9.87 2.44
N TRP A 39 4.56 9.64 1.28
CA TRP A 39 3.13 9.36 1.13
C TRP A 39 2.93 7.91 0.69
N TYR A 40 2.18 7.15 1.48
CA TYR A 40 1.92 5.74 1.21
C TYR A 40 0.46 5.54 0.84
N PHE A 41 0.25 4.79 -0.24
CA PHE A 41 -1.06 4.51 -0.78
C PHE A 41 -1.33 3.00 -0.81
N HIS A 42 -2.60 2.66 -0.65
CA HIS A 42 -3.09 1.29 -0.82
C HIS A 42 -4.13 1.25 -1.95
N THR A 43 -4.07 0.18 -2.73
CA THR A 43 -5.10 -0.20 -3.70
C THR A 43 -5.29 -1.71 -3.73
N LYS A 44 -6.45 -2.16 -4.21
CA LYS A 44 -6.74 -3.55 -4.58
C LYS A 44 -7.00 -3.71 -6.07
N GLU A 45 -6.88 -2.63 -6.84
CA GLU A 45 -7.28 -2.55 -8.23
C GLU A 45 -6.09 -2.11 -9.08
N TRP A 46 -5.60 -3.01 -9.91
CA TRP A 46 -4.58 -2.70 -10.91
C TRP A 46 -4.74 -3.57 -12.15
N ASP A 47 -4.20 -3.09 -13.28
CA ASP A 47 -4.00 -3.88 -14.50
C ASP A 47 -2.52 -4.05 -14.80
N GLY A 48 -2.19 -5.14 -15.48
CA GLY A 48 -0.82 -5.48 -15.88
C GLY A 48 -0.19 -6.54 -14.98
N THR A 49 1.01 -6.97 -15.35
CA THR A 49 1.83 -7.92 -14.58
C THR A 49 3.07 -7.19 -14.11
N PRO A 50 3.32 -7.09 -12.78
CA PRO A 50 4.50 -6.43 -12.26
C PRO A 50 5.79 -7.04 -12.82
N SER A 51 6.70 -6.18 -13.28
CA SER A 51 8.02 -6.55 -13.75
C SER A 51 9.00 -5.42 -13.45
N ASN A 52 10.26 -5.73 -13.13
CA ASN A 52 11.26 -4.69 -12.87
C ASN A 52 11.61 -3.92 -14.16
N ARG A 53 11.16 -2.66 -14.29
CA ARG A 53 11.42 -1.82 -15.47
C ARG A 53 12.63 -0.90 -15.33
N GLU A 54 13.19 -0.79 -14.12
CA GLU A 54 14.39 0.00 -13.82
C GLU A 54 15.50 -0.88 -13.23
N PRO A 55 16.09 -1.81 -14.01
CA PRO A 55 17.07 -2.77 -13.50
C PRO A 55 18.39 -2.13 -13.03
N ASP A 56 18.65 -0.88 -13.39
CA ASP A 56 19.77 -0.07 -12.91
C ASP A 56 19.52 0.54 -11.52
N ARG A 57 18.25 0.67 -11.11
CA ARG A 57 17.86 1.26 -9.82
C ARG A 57 17.26 0.25 -8.84
N CYS A 58 16.64 -0.81 -9.36
CA CYS A 58 16.00 -1.87 -8.59
C CYS A 58 16.64 -3.21 -8.94
N SER A 59 17.12 -3.94 -7.94
CA SER A 59 17.81 -5.23 -8.16
C SER A 59 16.85 -6.39 -8.35
N ALA A 60 15.69 -6.38 -7.69
CA ALA A 60 14.70 -7.45 -7.75
C ALA A 60 13.31 -6.96 -7.31
N LEU A 61 12.28 -7.61 -7.84
CA LEU A 61 10.89 -7.46 -7.41
C LEU A 61 10.41 -8.75 -6.76
N THR A 62 9.79 -8.66 -5.59
CA THR A 62 9.27 -9.81 -4.84
C THR A 62 7.93 -9.51 -4.18
N TRP A 63 7.11 -10.54 -4.02
CA TRP A 63 5.90 -10.48 -3.22
C TRP A 63 6.20 -10.97 -1.80
N ALA A 64 5.93 -10.12 -0.80
CA ALA A 64 6.08 -10.49 0.61
C ALA A 64 4.72 -10.49 1.31
N ALA A 65 4.48 -11.49 2.16
CA ALA A 65 3.34 -11.45 3.08
C ALA A 65 3.65 -10.47 4.24
N PRO A 66 2.65 -9.78 4.80
CA PRO A 66 2.80 -9.16 6.12
C PRO A 66 2.86 -10.25 7.22
N PRO A 67 3.55 -10.02 8.35
CA PRO A 67 4.37 -8.87 8.67
C PRO A 67 5.81 -9.02 8.14
N THR A 68 6.09 -10.05 7.34
CA THR A 68 7.42 -10.44 6.80
C THR A 68 8.01 -9.44 5.80
N VAL A 69 7.71 -8.15 5.94
CA VAL A 69 8.60 -7.05 5.51
C VAL A 69 9.85 -7.07 6.39
N ASP A 70 10.58 -8.17 6.29
CA ASP A 70 11.94 -8.33 6.75
C ASP A 70 12.69 -9.09 5.65
N LEU A 71 13.09 -8.33 4.65
CA LEU A 71 14.29 -8.53 3.83
C LEU A 71 14.71 -7.13 3.36
N GLN A 72 15.38 -6.36 4.20
CA GLN A 72 16.02 -5.06 3.86
C GLN A 72 15.13 -3.87 3.46
N ALA A 73 13.80 -3.95 3.62
CA ALA A 73 12.95 -2.79 3.37
C ALA A 73 13.36 -1.60 4.25
N GLU A 74 13.26 -0.40 3.68
CA GLU A 74 13.52 0.83 4.40
C GLU A 74 12.54 0.91 5.60
N TRP A 75 12.98 1.42 6.75
CA TRP A 75 12.21 1.37 7.99
C TRP A 75 10.84 2.06 7.88
N THR A 76 10.72 3.07 7.01
CA THR A 76 9.49 3.80 6.70
C THR A 76 8.47 2.94 5.96
N ASP A 77 8.90 2.12 5.00
CA ASP A 77 8.04 1.15 4.30
C ASP A 77 7.46 0.13 5.29
N ARG A 78 8.31 -0.38 6.18
CA ARG A 78 7.88 -1.31 7.24
C ARG A 78 6.82 -0.70 8.14
N LEU A 79 6.99 0.55 8.57
CA LEU A 79 6.00 1.25 9.38
C LEU A 79 4.69 1.45 8.63
N ALA A 80 4.74 1.85 7.35
CA ALA A 80 3.55 2.02 6.54
C ALA A 80 2.72 0.73 6.44
N VAL A 81 3.38 -0.42 6.21
CA VAL A 81 2.72 -1.73 6.17
C VAL A 81 2.14 -2.11 7.55
N GLN A 82 2.86 -1.84 8.65
CA GLN A 82 2.37 -2.10 10.00
C GLN A 82 1.14 -1.25 10.37
N GLU A 83 1.15 0.04 10.04
CA GLU A 83 -0.01 0.91 10.28
C GLU A 83 -1.20 0.52 9.41
N TRP A 84 -0.96 0.20 8.13
CA TRP A 84 -2.00 -0.35 7.25
C TRP A 84 -2.58 -1.65 7.83
N MET A 85 -1.75 -2.55 8.35
CA MET A 85 -2.20 -3.79 8.99
C MET A 85 -3.12 -3.54 10.19
N LYS A 86 -2.84 -2.52 11.02
CA LYS A 86 -3.75 -2.13 12.12
C LYS A 86 -5.10 -1.67 11.58
N GLY A 87 -5.10 -0.87 10.51
CA GLY A 87 -6.30 -0.40 9.82
C GLY A 87 -7.06 -1.50 9.06
N ALA A 88 -6.37 -2.48 8.48
CA ALA A 88 -6.97 -3.63 7.79
C ALA A 88 -7.57 -4.64 8.78
N VAL A 89 -6.97 -4.79 9.97
CA VAL A 89 -7.55 -5.52 11.10
C VAL A 89 -8.72 -4.74 11.68
N ALA A 90 -8.60 -3.42 11.83
CA ALA A 90 -9.71 -2.55 12.21
C ALA A 90 -10.83 -2.58 11.17
N GLY A 91 -10.57 -2.70 9.86
CA GLY A 91 -11.61 -2.87 8.83
C GLY A 91 -12.40 -4.18 8.95
N ARG A 92 -11.87 -5.18 9.66
CA ARG A 92 -12.61 -6.39 10.09
C ARG A 92 -13.33 -6.20 11.44
N MET A 93 -12.99 -5.18 12.21
CA MET A 93 -13.47 -4.93 13.57
C MET A 93 -14.24 -3.60 13.74
N TRP A 94 -14.28 -2.73 12.72
CA TRP A 94 -14.84 -1.37 12.80
C TRP A 94 -16.37 -1.46 12.85
N PRO A 95 -17.01 -1.11 13.98
CA PRO A 95 -18.45 -1.24 14.18
C PRO A 95 -19.22 -0.05 13.59
N GLY A 96 -18.79 0.45 12.43
CA GLY A 96 -19.36 1.65 11.79
C GLY A 96 -19.55 1.55 10.28
N GLY A 97 -19.38 0.36 9.69
CA GLY A 97 -19.77 0.09 8.31
C GLY A 97 -21.23 -0.33 8.24
N ALA A 98 -22.15 0.63 8.15
CA ALA A 98 -23.53 0.33 7.76
C ALA A 98 -23.51 -0.25 6.34
N GLY A 99 -23.99 -1.48 6.17
CA GLY A 99 -24.12 -2.08 4.84
C GLY A 99 -24.24 -3.59 4.70
N ASN A 100 -24.46 -4.37 5.76
CA ASN A 100 -25.02 -5.72 5.59
C ASN A 100 -26.54 -5.63 5.75
N GLY A 101 -27.24 -5.55 4.62
CA GLY A 101 -28.68 -5.80 4.58
C GLY A 101 -29.01 -7.17 5.19
N PRO A 102 -30.23 -7.37 5.71
CA PRO A 102 -30.57 -8.62 6.37
C PRO A 102 -30.44 -9.79 5.39
N ALA A 103 -29.82 -10.87 5.84
CA ALA A 103 -29.81 -12.14 5.13
C ALA A 103 -31.25 -12.57 4.80
N PRO A 104 -31.53 -13.13 3.61
CA PRO A 104 -32.86 -13.61 3.29
C PRO A 104 -33.29 -14.71 4.28
N ALA A 105 -34.51 -14.60 4.78
CA ALA A 105 -35.09 -15.58 5.71
C ALA A 105 -35.14 -16.97 5.05
N PRO A 106 -34.86 -18.06 5.79
CA PRO A 106 -34.98 -19.40 5.25
C PRO A 106 -36.43 -19.67 4.88
N THR A 107 -36.65 -20.04 3.61
CA THR A 107 -37.92 -20.60 3.15
C THR A 107 -38.19 -21.88 3.93
N ARG A 108 -39.40 -21.92 4.49
CA ARG A 108 -39.93 -22.99 5.35
C ARG A 108 -40.05 -24.33 4.62
#